data_AF-A0A9W9KSB2-F1
#
_entry.id   AF-A0A9W9KSB2-F1
#
_cell.length_a   1.000
_cell.length_b   1.000
_cell.length_c   1.000
_cell.angle_alpha   90.00
_cell.angle_beta   90.00
_cell.angle_gamma   90.00
#
_symmetry.space_group_name_H-M   'P 1'
#
loop_
_entity.id
_entity.type
_entity.pdbx_description
1 polymer ?
#
loop_
_entity_poly.entity_id
_entity_poly.type
_entity_poly.pdbx_seq_one_letter_code
_entity_poly.pdbx_strand_id
1 'polypeptide(L)'
;MEKGLLKPDKSATSFSCPQCKKANFVSFGALRNHFTAKEHPFRCGTCTRDFKTVEGVLQHFQKHSTSAPSAPSGSSAKSVPSAQPIRTKASKGTQTDQPNKVKTDIALKIEQDLQVIQTIQAAQGSKTKKAAKAQVQKSGNVPVPPTKMEAIKTKPKPNPRPKENPTLKDVEVLPADVGPCETNPVVLGSPEQDTLYRRLVDKCHGGSRLYAHGFTVPWNIKSTKKQKSKGSVGLQDFIELPDASEDTGTKKHAIVIDCEMVEVAGGRREVAFLTALDFLTGDILINHYIQPRSKVTAWNSRYSGVTSQALNRAMRTGKGLHWDEARERLCDLANNETVLIGHALNNDLDVLGIMHLNVVDSCILTCEAVYPDWSFDKPVPRTWGLKNLTKELLGYDIQTSKLGHSALEDAYATREVVIWCITNPKELQEWAQKTRQVEDARQAEIQRKREEERQKKVEEAKKLEEETKKREEAKRRKEEARQREEEAKSALPNSVPSGGVVQLRDYAPITAVEKIDENWSDIGEEFVPLV
;
A
#
# COMPACT_ATOMS: atom_id res chain seq x y z
N MET A 1 -59.81 12.82 1.36
CA MET A 1 -58.90 11.76 0.87
C MET A 1 -57.57 11.97 1.55
N GLU A 2 -57.22 11.15 2.54
CA GLU A 2 -55.96 11.27 3.28
C GLU A 2 -54.81 10.60 2.52
N LYS A 3 -53.57 11.05 2.79
CA LYS A 3 -52.35 10.39 2.31
C LYS A 3 -51.78 9.52 3.43
N GLY A 4 -51.83 8.20 3.27
CA GLY A 4 -51.31 7.25 4.24
C GLY A 4 -49.78 7.32 4.38
N LEU A 5 -49.29 7.46 5.60
CA LEU A 5 -47.86 7.52 5.92
C LEU A 5 -47.30 6.10 6.17
N LEU A 6 -46.74 5.48 5.14
CA LEU A 6 -46.04 4.20 5.26
C LEU A 6 -44.71 4.38 6.00
N LYS A 7 -44.49 3.56 7.03
CA LYS A 7 -43.27 3.53 7.85
C LYS A 7 -42.21 2.65 7.19
N PRO A 8 -40.90 2.95 7.34
CA PRO A 8 -39.85 2.05 6.89
C PRO A 8 -39.83 0.77 7.73
N ASP A 9 -39.62 -0.37 7.07
CA ASP A 9 -39.51 -1.69 7.70
C ASP A 9 -38.17 -1.87 8.44
N LYS A 10 -38.11 -2.80 9.39
CA LYS A 10 -36.97 -3.05 10.28
C LYS A 10 -36.59 -4.54 10.35
N SER A 11 -35.99 -5.06 9.28
CA SER A 11 -35.29 -6.35 9.30
C SER A 11 -33.93 -6.23 10.01
N ALA A 12 -33.94 -6.11 11.34
CA ALA A 12 -32.72 -6.09 12.15
C ALA A 12 -32.04 -7.47 12.19
N THR A 13 -30.71 -7.51 12.13
CA THR A 13 -29.91 -8.75 12.22
C THR A 13 -30.02 -9.36 13.62
N SER A 14 -30.74 -10.48 13.71
CA SER A 14 -31.03 -11.17 14.97
C SER A 14 -29.95 -12.17 15.37
N PHE A 15 -29.20 -11.90 16.44
CA PHE A 15 -28.28 -12.87 17.01
C PHE A 15 -29.03 -13.92 17.86
N SER A 16 -28.46 -15.13 18.00
CA SER A 16 -29.04 -16.23 18.77
C SER A 16 -28.02 -16.92 19.67
N CYS A 17 -28.48 -17.45 20.80
CA CYS A 17 -27.65 -18.13 21.78
C CYS A 17 -27.41 -19.60 21.41
N PRO A 18 -26.16 -20.07 21.26
CA PRO A 18 -25.88 -21.43 20.81
C PRO A 18 -26.28 -22.50 21.84
N GLN A 19 -26.33 -22.17 23.13
CA GLN A 19 -26.63 -23.13 24.21
C GLN A 19 -28.14 -23.37 24.38
N CYS A 20 -28.94 -22.31 24.57
CA CYS A 20 -30.38 -22.42 24.78
C CYS A 20 -31.25 -22.10 23.56
N LYS A 21 -30.64 -21.82 22.40
CA LYS A 21 -31.29 -21.48 21.11
C LYS A 21 -32.24 -20.26 21.14
N LYS A 22 -32.23 -19.46 22.21
CA LYS A 22 -32.97 -18.20 22.27
C LYS A 22 -32.44 -17.25 21.20
N ALA A 23 -33.32 -16.74 20.34
CA ALA A 23 -32.99 -15.83 19.25
C ALA A 23 -33.42 -14.38 19.53
N ASN A 24 -33.30 -13.52 18.52
CA ASN A 24 -33.76 -12.13 18.51
C ASN A 24 -33.03 -11.20 19.48
N PHE A 25 -31.74 -11.44 19.73
CA PHE A 25 -30.87 -10.44 20.34
C PHE A 25 -30.50 -9.38 19.31
N VAL A 26 -30.76 -8.11 19.65
CA VAL A 26 -30.53 -6.94 18.78
C VAL A 26 -29.06 -6.51 18.69
N SER A 27 -28.17 -7.13 19.46
CA SER A 27 -26.72 -6.93 19.40
C SER A 27 -25.97 -8.09 20.06
N PHE A 28 -24.69 -8.25 19.72
CA PHE A 28 -23.82 -9.24 20.37
C PHE A 28 -23.64 -8.95 21.88
N GLY A 29 -23.66 -7.69 22.29
CA GLY A 29 -23.66 -7.31 23.72
C GLY A 29 -24.90 -7.78 24.48
N ALA A 30 -26.08 -7.72 23.86
CA ALA A 30 -27.31 -8.26 24.45
C ALA A 30 -27.27 -9.80 24.56
N LEU A 31 -26.67 -10.49 23.57
CA LEU A 31 -26.41 -11.92 23.62
C LEU A 31 -25.40 -12.28 24.74
N ARG A 32 -24.28 -11.55 24.87
CA ARG A 32 -23.28 -11.75 25.94
C ARG A 32 -23.91 -11.63 27.32
N ASN A 33 -24.68 -10.57 27.56
CA ASN A 33 -25.35 -10.35 28.83
C ASN A 33 -26.37 -11.46 29.14
N HIS A 34 -27.10 -11.97 28.14
CA HIS A 34 -27.98 -13.12 28.30
C HIS A 34 -27.22 -14.42 28.66
N PHE A 35 -26.09 -14.68 28.01
CA PHE A 35 -25.29 -15.90 28.23
C PHE A 35 -24.80 -15.96 29.69
N THR A 36 -24.25 -14.85 30.20
CA THR A 36 -23.85 -14.72 31.61
C THR A 36 -25.04 -14.79 32.57
N ALA A 37 -26.13 -14.08 32.28
CA ALA A 37 -27.33 -14.06 33.13
C ALA A 37 -28.16 -15.37 33.11
N LYS A 38 -27.72 -16.39 32.37
CA LYS A 38 -28.27 -17.75 32.41
C LYS A 38 -27.25 -18.81 32.85
N GLU A 39 -26.13 -18.38 33.45
CA GLU A 39 -25.03 -19.24 33.93
C GLU A 39 -24.63 -20.32 32.92
N HIS A 40 -24.65 -19.99 31.63
CA HIS A 40 -24.27 -20.96 30.60
C HIS A 40 -22.77 -21.30 30.74
N PRO A 41 -22.41 -22.59 30.86
CA PRO A 41 -21.03 -22.98 31.09
C PRO A 41 -20.15 -22.64 29.88
N PHE A 42 -18.96 -22.13 30.18
CA PHE A 42 -17.90 -21.93 29.21
C PHE A 42 -17.13 -23.25 29.09
N ARG A 43 -17.26 -23.93 27.93
CA ARG A 43 -16.61 -25.21 27.66
C ARG A 43 -15.20 -24.99 27.10
N CYS A 44 -14.22 -25.75 27.57
CA CYS A 44 -12.89 -25.79 26.96
C CYS A 44 -12.93 -26.55 25.62
N GLY A 45 -12.22 -26.07 24.60
CA GLY A 45 -12.15 -26.72 23.28
C GLY A 45 -11.25 -27.96 23.26
N THR A 46 -10.20 -28.00 24.10
CA THR A 46 -9.18 -29.07 24.09
C THR A 46 -9.57 -30.27 24.94
N CYS A 47 -10.40 -30.10 25.97
CA CYS A 47 -11.10 -31.20 26.62
C CYS A 47 -12.48 -30.74 27.10
N THR A 48 -13.46 -31.65 27.16
CA THR A 48 -14.89 -31.34 27.35
C THR A 48 -15.27 -30.93 28.77
N ARG A 49 -14.42 -30.17 29.47
CA ARG A 49 -14.70 -29.61 30.80
C ARG A 49 -15.41 -28.26 30.68
N ASP A 50 -16.34 -28.06 31.61
CA ASP A 50 -17.23 -26.91 31.69
C ASP A 50 -16.89 -26.03 32.89
N PHE A 51 -16.85 -24.71 32.69
CA PHE A 51 -16.41 -23.71 33.66
C PHE A 51 -17.47 -22.62 33.84
N LYS A 52 -17.58 -22.07 35.07
CA LYS A 52 -18.54 -21.01 35.39
C LYS A 52 -18.13 -19.61 34.92
N THR A 53 -16.85 -19.41 34.59
CA THR A 53 -16.29 -18.12 34.15
C THR A 53 -15.30 -18.33 33.02
N VAL A 54 -15.15 -17.32 32.16
CA VAL A 54 -14.11 -17.29 31.10
C VAL A 54 -12.71 -17.42 31.71
N GLU A 55 -12.47 -16.72 32.83
CA GLU A 55 -11.23 -16.79 33.61
C GLU A 55 -10.87 -18.23 34.01
N GLY A 56 -11.87 -19.03 34.41
CA GLY A 56 -11.67 -20.44 34.74
C GLY A 56 -11.28 -21.30 33.53
N VAL A 57 -11.74 -20.96 32.32
CA VAL A 57 -11.29 -21.61 31.08
C VAL A 57 -9.84 -21.24 30.78
N LEU A 58 -9.47 -19.97 30.90
CA LEU A 58 -8.11 -19.48 30.61
C LEU A 58 -7.06 -20.11 31.56
N GLN A 59 -7.34 -20.10 32.87
CA GLN A 59 -6.50 -20.75 33.89
C GLN A 59 -6.46 -22.28 33.74
N HIS A 60 -7.51 -22.90 33.17
CA HIS A 60 -7.47 -24.31 32.80
C HIS A 60 -6.62 -24.55 31.54
N PHE A 61 -6.74 -23.70 30.52
CA PHE A 61 -6.09 -23.86 29.22
C PHE A 61 -4.56 -23.89 29.34
N GLN A 62 -3.99 -23.08 30.24
CA GLN A 62 -2.57 -23.10 30.60
C GLN A 62 -2.05 -24.49 31.06
N LYS A 63 -2.94 -25.40 31.50
CA LYS A 63 -2.58 -26.77 31.90
C LYS A 63 -2.49 -27.74 30.72
N HIS A 64 -3.07 -27.41 29.56
CA HIS A 64 -2.78 -28.11 28.30
C HIS A 64 -1.41 -27.68 27.75
N SER A 65 -0.98 -26.45 28.01
CA SER A 65 0.32 -25.90 27.57
C SER A 65 1.55 -26.49 28.29
N THR A 66 1.37 -27.30 29.33
CA THR A 66 2.46 -27.79 30.21
C THR A 66 2.68 -29.31 30.18
N SER A 67 1.97 -30.05 29.32
CA SER A 67 2.13 -31.51 29.18
C SER A 67 2.85 -31.92 27.90
N ALA A 68 4.18 -31.87 27.90
CA ALA A 68 5.00 -32.50 26.86
C ALA A 68 5.06 -34.03 27.06
N PRO A 69 4.86 -34.86 26.02
CA PRO A 69 4.88 -36.31 26.16
C PRO A 69 6.33 -36.86 26.20
N SER A 70 6.77 -37.29 27.37
CA SER A 70 8.05 -37.99 27.55
C SER A 70 7.98 -39.44 27.05
N ALA A 71 8.86 -39.83 26.12
CA ALA A 71 8.97 -41.21 25.65
C ALA A 71 9.73 -42.12 26.67
N PRO A 72 9.27 -43.36 26.92
CA PRO A 72 10.03 -44.35 27.68
C PRO A 72 10.80 -45.34 26.77
N SER A 73 12.05 -45.62 27.12
CA SER A 73 12.84 -46.73 26.55
C SER A 73 12.58 -48.07 27.27
N GLY A 74 13.04 -49.19 26.69
CA GLY A 74 12.75 -50.56 27.15
C GLY A 74 13.21 -50.91 28.59
N SER A 75 12.84 -52.08 29.13
CA SER A 75 13.33 -53.36 28.60
C SER A 75 12.58 -54.61 29.12
N SER A 76 12.91 -55.77 28.51
CA SER A 76 12.80 -57.14 29.02
C SER A 76 11.48 -57.91 28.87
N ALA A 77 11.59 -59.12 28.31
CA ALA A 77 10.50 -59.96 27.83
C ALA A 77 9.97 -61.00 28.85
N LYS A 78 8.79 -61.56 28.56
CA LYS A 78 8.40 -62.96 28.80
C LYS A 78 7.26 -63.38 27.84
N SER A 79 6.95 -64.68 27.80
CA SER A 79 6.45 -65.36 26.59
C SER A 79 5.06 -66.01 26.70
N VAL A 80 4.26 -65.89 25.62
CA VAL A 80 3.59 -66.99 24.84
C VAL A 80 2.94 -68.14 25.67
N PRO A 81 1.61 -68.41 25.54
CA PRO A 81 1.16 -69.16 24.35
C PRO A 81 -0.24 -68.89 23.74
N SER A 82 -0.24 -68.85 22.41
CA SER A 82 -1.09 -69.58 21.43
C SER A 82 -2.59 -69.84 21.67
N ALA A 83 -3.41 -69.34 20.74
CA ALA A 83 -4.59 -70.02 20.19
C ALA A 83 -4.78 -69.61 18.70
N GLN A 84 -5.33 -70.50 17.85
CA GLN A 84 -5.64 -70.21 16.43
C GLN A 84 -7.18 -70.18 16.18
N PRO A 85 -7.73 -70.29 14.94
CA PRO A 85 -8.38 -69.12 14.35
C PRO A 85 -9.86 -69.34 13.94
N ILE A 86 -10.60 -68.25 13.72
CA ILE A 86 -11.93 -68.28 13.10
C ILE A 86 -11.93 -67.42 11.83
N ARG A 87 -12.63 -67.90 10.78
CA ARG A 87 -12.49 -67.46 9.39
C ARG A 87 -13.86 -67.11 8.79
N THR A 88 -14.16 -65.82 8.62
CA THR A 88 -15.39 -65.37 7.93
C THR A 88 -15.14 -64.25 6.91
N LYS A 89 -15.12 -64.67 5.64
CA LYS A 89 -15.56 -64.00 4.39
C LYS A 89 -15.40 -62.47 4.27
N ALA A 90 -14.66 -62.08 3.23
CA ALA A 90 -14.60 -60.69 2.74
C ALA A 90 -15.88 -60.26 1.98
N SER A 91 -16.12 -58.95 1.94
CA SER A 91 -16.95 -58.26 0.95
C SER A 91 -16.14 -57.14 0.30
N LYS A 92 -16.21 -56.98 -1.03
CA LYS A 92 -15.51 -55.90 -1.74
C LYS A 92 -16.24 -54.56 -1.55
N GLY A 93 -15.52 -53.52 -1.17
CA GLY A 93 -15.96 -52.12 -1.25
C GLY A 93 -14.81 -51.29 -1.79
N THR A 94 -15.00 -50.66 -2.95
CA THR A 94 -13.92 -49.96 -3.65
C THR A 94 -13.70 -48.56 -3.05
N GLN A 95 -12.53 -48.31 -2.47
CA GLN A 95 -12.07 -46.93 -2.23
C GLN A 95 -11.54 -46.34 -3.54
N THR A 96 -11.82 -45.06 -3.76
CA THR A 96 -11.22 -44.24 -4.83
C THR A 96 -10.83 -42.90 -4.23
N ASP A 97 -9.56 -42.77 -3.82
CA ASP A 97 -9.01 -41.53 -3.30
C ASP A 97 -8.90 -40.46 -4.40
N GLN A 98 -9.16 -39.19 -4.05
CA GLN A 98 -8.83 -38.04 -4.90
C GLN A 98 -8.26 -36.84 -4.11
N PRO A 99 -6.96 -36.87 -3.77
CA PRO A 99 -6.21 -35.67 -3.42
C PRO A 99 -5.59 -34.95 -4.65
N ASN A 100 -5.45 -35.65 -5.79
CA ASN A 100 -4.64 -35.17 -6.93
C ASN A 100 -5.23 -34.02 -7.75
N LYS A 101 -6.52 -33.67 -7.58
CA LYS A 101 -7.18 -32.71 -8.47
C LYS A 101 -6.72 -31.26 -8.24
N VAL A 102 -6.61 -30.83 -6.99
CA VAL A 102 -6.18 -29.46 -6.64
C VAL A 102 -4.74 -29.19 -7.09
N LYS A 103 -3.83 -30.19 -6.96
CA LYS A 103 -2.45 -30.07 -7.43
C LYS A 103 -2.34 -30.00 -8.97
N THR A 104 -3.28 -30.58 -9.72
CA THR A 104 -3.28 -30.47 -11.19
C THR A 104 -3.87 -29.14 -11.67
N ASP A 105 -4.94 -28.64 -11.05
CA ASP A 105 -5.56 -27.35 -11.43
C ASP A 105 -4.60 -26.15 -11.24
N ILE A 106 -3.75 -26.15 -10.20
CA ILE A 106 -2.73 -25.10 -9.97
C ILE A 106 -1.58 -25.19 -10.98
N ALA A 107 -1.08 -26.40 -11.27
CA ALA A 107 -0.04 -26.59 -12.29
C ALA A 107 -0.50 -26.13 -13.68
N LEU A 108 -1.75 -26.43 -14.04
CA LEU A 108 -2.39 -25.99 -15.29
C LEU A 108 -2.45 -24.45 -15.39
N LYS A 109 -2.68 -23.76 -14.27
CA LYS A 109 -2.72 -22.30 -14.19
C LYS A 109 -1.35 -21.68 -14.50
N ILE A 110 -0.29 -22.21 -13.91
CA ILE A 110 1.10 -21.76 -14.12
C ILE A 110 1.51 -21.99 -15.58
N GLU A 111 1.17 -23.15 -16.15
CA GLU A 111 1.49 -23.47 -17.56
C GLU A 111 0.74 -22.56 -18.54
N GLN A 112 -0.54 -22.25 -18.28
CA GLN A 112 -1.32 -21.27 -19.06
C GLN A 112 -0.72 -19.85 -19.00
N ASP A 113 -0.36 -19.36 -17.81
CA ASP A 113 0.26 -18.04 -17.64
C ASP A 113 1.61 -17.95 -18.37
N LEU A 114 2.43 -19.02 -18.33
CA LEU A 114 3.68 -19.11 -19.09
C LEU A 114 3.43 -19.05 -20.62
N GLN A 115 2.39 -19.71 -21.12
CA GLN A 115 2.03 -19.67 -22.55
C GLN A 115 1.51 -18.30 -22.99
N VAL A 116 0.78 -17.59 -22.13
CA VAL A 116 0.39 -16.18 -22.35
C VAL A 116 1.63 -15.29 -22.43
N ILE A 117 2.60 -15.44 -21.51
CA ILE A 117 3.87 -14.69 -21.52
C ILE A 117 4.66 -14.94 -22.81
N GLN A 118 4.79 -16.19 -23.25
CA GLN A 118 5.45 -16.53 -24.52
C GLN A 118 4.75 -15.91 -25.73
N THR A 119 3.41 -15.93 -25.74
CA THR A 119 2.60 -15.32 -26.81
C THR A 119 2.78 -13.79 -26.87
N ILE A 120 2.85 -13.12 -25.71
CA ILE A 120 3.13 -11.68 -25.61
C ILE A 120 4.53 -11.36 -26.13
N GLN A 121 5.54 -12.17 -25.80
CA GLN A 121 6.92 -12.00 -26.29
C GLN A 121 7.00 -12.16 -27.82
N ALA A 122 6.33 -13.17 -28.39
CA ALA A 122 6.23 -13.38 -29.83
C ALA A 122 5.55 -12.18 -30.54
N ALA A 123 4.46 -11.65 -29.97
CA ALA A 123 3.77 -10.48 -30.50
C ALA A 123 4.64 -9.19 -30.48
N GLN A 124 5.52 -9.03 -29.48
CA GLN A 124 6.46 -7.91 -29.41
C GLN A 124 7.60 -8.03 -30.43
N GLY A 125 8.07 -9.24 -30.74
CA GLY A 125 9.09 -9.50 -31.77
C GLY A 125 8.71 -9.05 -33.19
N SER A 126 7.42 -8.86 -33.46
CA SER A 126 6.91 -8.43 -34.78
C SER A 126 7.24 -6.96 -35.12
N LYS A 127 7.36 -6.07 -34.12
CA LYS A 127 7.32 -4.61 -34.35
C LYS A 127 8.67 -3.94 -34.66
N THR A 128 9.80 -4.67 -34.62
CA THR A 128 11.15 -4.08 -34.77
C THR A 128 11.64 -3.95 -36.22
N LYS A 129 10.96 -4.56 -37.22
CA LYS A 129 11.42 -4.56 -38.63
C LYS A 129 11.04 -3.34 -39.48
N LYS A 130 10.48 -2.25 -38.90
CA LYS A 130 10.02 -1.07 -39.68
C LYS A 130 10.61 0.29 -39.26
N ALA A 131 11.77 0.30 -38.59
CA ALA A 131 12.46 1.52 -38.15
C ALA A 131 13.96 1.53 -38.51
N ALA A 132 14.30 1.19 -39.76
CA ALA A 132 15.69 1.02 -40.20
C ALA A 132 15.96 1.57 -41.62
N LYS A 133 15.60 2.83 -41.90
CA LYS A 133 16.07 3.55 -43.11
C LYS A 133 15.93 5.08 -43.03
N ALA A 134 16.85 5.73 -42.32
CA ALA A 134 17.14 7.18 -42.45
C ALA A 134 18.54 7.46 -41.88
N GLN A 135 19.53 7.70 -42.74
CA GLN A 135 20.91 8.00 -42.37
C GLN A 135 21.49 8.97 -43.39
N VAL A 136 22.08 10.09 -42.95
CA VAL A 136 23.24 10.75 -43.59
C VAL A 136 23.81 11.84 -42.66
N GLN A 137 25.07 11.60 -42.26
CA GLN A 137 26.18 12.54 -42.03
C GLN A 137 25.94 13.97 -41.48
N LYS A 138 26.70 14.32 -40.44
CA LYS A 138 27.87 15.21 -40.61
C LYS A 138 28.96 14.96 -39.54
N SER A 139 30.11 15.62 -39.73
CA SER A 139 31.42 15.24 -39.17
C SER A 139 31.80 15.96 -37.86
N GLY A 140 32.63 15.28 -37.04
CA GLY A 140 32.98 15.69 -35.67
C GLY A 140 34.09 16.73 -35.50
N ASN A 141 34.61 16.80 -34.26
CA ASN A 141 36.04 16.94 -33.96
C ASN A 141 36.33 16.56 -32.47
N VAL A 142 37.60 16.47 -32.06
CA VAL A 142 38.05 16.11 -30.69
C VAL A 142 39.10 17.11 -30.18
N PRO A 143 39.09 17.48 -28.88
CA PRO A 143 40.34 17.74 -28.15
C PRO A 143 40.41 17.23 -26.69
N VAL A 144 41.65 17.17 -26.17
CA VAL A 144 42.25 16.67 -24.89
C VAL A 144 43.64 17.39 -24.76
N PRO A 145 44.45 17.49 -23.66
CA PRO A 145 44.38 17.10 -22.21
C PRO A 145 43.46 18.01 -21.31
N PRO A 146 43.64 18.28 -19.96
CA PRO A 146 44.79 18.12 -19.02
C PRO A 146 44.50 17.47 -17.62
N THR A 147 45.44 17.60 -16.66
CA THR A 147 45.46 16.93 -15.32
C THR A 147 46.11 17.76 -14.20
N LYS A 148 45.71 17.49 -12.94
CA LYS A 148 46.43 17.69 -11.64
C LYS A 148 46.91 19.10 -11.20
N MET A 149 46.58 19.46 -9.96
CA MET A 149 47.48 20.06 -8.94
C MET A 149 47.04 19.60 -7.52
N GLU A 150 47.85 19.84 -6.49
CA GLU A 150 47.72 19.20 -5.16
C GLU A 150 47.43 20.15 -3.98
N ALA A 151 46.81 19.56 -2.94
CA ALA A 151 46.96 19.80 -1.50
C ALA A 151 46.73 21.20 -0.86
N ILE A 152 46.00 21.19 0.26
CA ILE A 152 46.39 21.78 1.56
C ILE A 152 45.59 21.08 2.70
N LYS A 153 46.14 21.01 3.92
CA LYS A 153 45.55 20.33 5.08
C LYS A 153 45.05 21.33 6.14
N THR A 154 43.85 21.13 6.69
CA THR A 154 43.45 21.66 8.00
C THR A 154 42.63 20.63 8.79
N LYS A 155 42.71 20.66 10.13
CA LYS A 155 41.97 19.76 11.05
C LYS A 155 40.91 20.55 11.84
N PRO A 156 39.68 20.03 12.01
CA PRO A 156 38.80 20.45 13.10
C PRO A 156 39.25 19.89 14.46
N LYS A 157 38.91 20.57 15.56
CA LYS A 157 39.08 20.09 16.94
C LYS A 157 37.77 19.45 17.46
N PRO A 158 37.81 18.52 18.43
CA PRO A 158 36.61 18.02 19.10
C PRO A 158 36.00 19.06 20.05
N ASN A 159 34.68 19.02 20.25
CA ASN A 159 33.96 19.83 21.23
C ASN A 159 33.43 18.96 22.40
N PRO A 160 33.14 19.55 23.59
CA PRO A 160 33.12 18.81 24.85
C PRO A 160 31.81 18.08 25.19
N ARG A 161 31.93 17.12 26.12
CA ARG A 161 30.86 16.29 26.68
C ARG A 161 30.00 17.07 27.70
N PRO A 162 28.66 17.04 27.64
CA PRO A 162 27.78 17.49 28.72
C PRO A 162 27.90 16.62 29.98
N LYS A 163 27.53 17.15 31.15
CA LYS A 163 27.74 16.53 32.47
C LYS A 163 26.55 15.64 32.90
N GLU A 164 26.82 14.70 33.80
CA GLU A 164 25.85 13.75 34.37
C GLU A 164 25.20 14.28 35.66
N ASN A 165 24.09 13.61 36.05
CA ASN A 165 23.32 13.62 37.32
C ASN A 165 22.00 14.42 37.37
N PRO A 166 21.03 14.00 38.22
CA PRO A 166 20.97 12.75 39.03
C PRO A 166 19.80 11.82 38.64
N THR A 167 19.70 10.70 39.36
CA THR A 167 18.70 9.63 39.22
C THR A 167 17.24 10.07 39.38
N LEU A 168 16.42 9.79 38.36
CA LEU A 168 14.99 9.54 38.52
C LEU A 168 14.79 8.03 38.77
N LYS A 169 13.97 7.67 39.76
CA LYS A 169 13.75 6.28 40.17
C LYS A 169 12.96 5.51 39.11
N ASP A 170 13.29 4.24 38.94
CA ASP A 170 12.58 3.33 38.04
C ASP A 170 11.10 3.19 38.44
N VAL A 171 10.23 3.81 37.65
CA VAL A 171 8.83 3.39 37.53
C VAL A 171 8.79 2.37 36.41
N GLU A 172 8.19 1.21 36.66
CA GLU A 172 8.11 0.08 35.73
C GLU A 172 7.10 0.34 34.60
N VAL A 173 7.34 1.38 33.82
CA VAL A 173 6.61 1.67 32.58
C VAL A 173 7.13 0.73 31.51
N LEU A 174 6.54 -0.47 31.45
CA LEU A 174 6.36 -1.18 30.19
C LEU A 174 5.70 -0.19 29.20
N PRO A 175 6.16 -0.12 27.92
CA PRO A 175 5.44 0.66 26.93
C PRO A 175 4.02 0.12 26.89
N ALA A 176 3.03 1.02 27.03
CA ALA A 176 1.69 0.64 27.44
C ALA A 176 1.13 -0.52 26.63
N ASP A 177 0.65 -1.55 27.32
CA ASP A 177 -0.33 -2.47 26.75
C ASP A 177 -1.50 -1.62 26.25
N VAL A 178 -1.57 -1.43 24.93
CA VAL A 178 -2.79 -1.01 24.29
C VAL A 178 -3.77 -2.13 24.60
N GLY A 179 -4.72 -1.85 25.49
CA GLY A 179 -5.63 -2.86 26.03
C GLY A 179 -6.23 -3.71 24.92
N PRO A 180 -6.37 -5.03 25.12
CA PRO A 180 -6.60 -5.99 24.05
C PRO A 180 -7.74 -5.52 23.14
N CYS A 181 -7.44 -5.41 21.85
CA CYS A 181 -8.42 -5.01 20.85
C CYS A 181 -9.67 -5.90 21.01
N GLU A 182 -10.84 -5.30 21.26
CA GLU A 182 -12.05 -6.07 21.66
C GLU A 182 -12.59 -7.00 20.55
N THR A 183 -11.94 -7.02 19.38
CA THR A 183 -12.07 -8.07 18.37
C THR A 183 -11.40 -9.37 18.85
N ASN A 184 -12.10 -10.15 19.68
CA ASN A 184 -11.75 -11.56 19.88
C ASN A 184 -11.70 -12.25 18.49
N PRO A 185 -10.55 -12.80 18.06
CA PRO A 185 -10.43 -13.41 16.74
C PRO A 185 -11.36 -14.62 16.64
N VAL A 186 -12.02 -14.77 15.48
CA VAL A 186 -12.94 -15.89 15.26
C VAL A 186 -12.13 -17.19 15.14
N VAL A 187 -12.22 -18.01 16.19
CA VAL A 187 -11.67 -19.38 16.23
C VAL A 187 -12.64 -20.30 15.50
N LEU A 188 -12.28 -20.66 14.27
CA LEU A 188 -13.05 -21.53 13.38
C LEU A 188 -12.82 -23.02 13.72
N GLY A 189 -13.83 -23.87 13.55
CA GLY A 189 -13.67 -25.32 13.62
C GLY A 189 -12.88 -25.86 12.41
N SER A 190 -12.24 -27.03 12.52
CA SER A 190 -11.36 -27.52 11.44
C SER A 190 -12.04 -27.64 10.05
N PRO A 191 -13.30 -28.10 9.90
CA PRO A 191 -13.95 -28.14 8.58
C PRO A 191 -14.27 -26.75 8.01
N GLU A 192 -14.39 -25.75 8.88
CA GLU A 192 -14.57 -24.35 8.52
C GLU A 192 -13.22 -23.74 8.11
N GLN A 193 -12.13 -24.04 8.83
CA GLN A 193 -10.76 -23.70 8.43
C GLN A 193 -10.40 -24.31 7.07
N ASP A 194 -10.65 -25.61 6.85
CA ASP A 194 -10.42 -26.28 5.55
C ASP A 194 -11.17 -25.58 4.41
N THR A 195 -12.38 -25.10 4.69
CA THR A 195 -13.26 -24.45 3.71
C THR A 195 -12.86 -23.01 3.45
N LEU A 196 -12.42 -22.28 4.48
CA LEU A 196 -11.82 -20.96 4.35
C LEU A 196 -10.49 -21.04 3.59
N TYR A 197 -9.62 -22.01 3.91
CA TYR A 197 -8.33 -22.20 3.26
C TYR A 197 -8.47 -22.49 1.75
N ARG A 198 -9.37 -23.40 1.36
CA ARG A 198 -9.64 -23.65 -0.06
C ARG A 198 -10.06 -22.38 -0.80
N ARG A 199 -11.00 -21.59 -0.23
CA ARG A 199 -11.41 -20.31 -0.83
C ARG A 199 -10.35 -19.21 -0.77
N LEU A 200 -9.36 -19.31 0.12
CA LEU A 200 -8.20 -18.40 0.18
C LEU A 200 -7.23 -18.70 -0.95
N VAL A 201 -6.94 -19.98 -1.21
CA VAL A 201 -6.11 -20.41 -2.35
C VAL A 201 -6.75 -19.97 -3.68
N ASP A 202 -8.09 -20.02 -3.79
CA ASP A 202 -8.86 -19.46 -4.91
C ASP A 202 -8.70 -17.93 -5.10
N LYS A 203 -8.01 -17.22 -4.18
CA LYS A 203 -7.70 -15.77 -4.24
C LYS A 203 -6.21 -15.44 -4.33
N CYS A 204 -5.32 -16.44 -4.49
CA CYS A 204 -3.91 -16.17 -4.74
C CYS A 204 -3.72 -15.37 -6.05
N HIS A 205 -2.94 -14.29 -5.97
CA HIS A 205 -2.77 -13.35 -7.07
C HIS A 205 -1.79 -13.86 -8.13
N GLY A 206 -2.17 -13.78 -9.40
CA GLY A 206 -1.29 -14.17 -10.51
C GLY A 206 0.00 -13.35 -10.54
N GLY A 207 1.12 -14.01 -10.88
CA GLY A 207 2.46 -13.42 -10.77
C GLY A 207 2.65 -12.09 -11.52
N SER A 208 1.95 -11.90 -12.64
CA SER A 208 1.96 -10.64 -13.39
C SER A 208 1.22 -9.50 -12.68
N ARG A 209 0.15 -9.79 -11.91
CA ARG A 209 -0.55 -8.81 -11.06
C ARG A 209 0.32 -8.40 -9.87
N LEU A 210 0.97 -9.37 -9.21
CA LEU A 210 1.95 -9.09 -8.15
C LEU A 210 3.07 -8.18 -8.66
N TYR A 211 3.66 -8.49 -9.81
CA TYR A 211 4.68 -7.63 -10.42
C TYR A 211 4.15 -6.22 -10.78
N ALA A 212 2.93 -6.11 -11.31
CA ALA A 212 2.29 -4.83 -11.60
C ALA A 212 2.01 -3.99 -10.33
N HIS A 213 1.90 -4.63 -9.16
CA HIS A 213 1.78 -3.99 -7.86
C HIS A 213 3.12 -3.84 -7.10
N GLY A 214 4.25 -4.11 -7.76
CA GLY A 214 5.58 -3.82 -7.23
C GLY A 214 6.19 -4.89 -6.31
N PHE A 215 5.64 -6.12 -6.31
CA PHE A 215 6.31 -7.27 -5.68
C PHE A 215 7.58 -7.65 -6.45
N THR A 216 8.61 -8.11 -5.72
CA THR A 216 9.81 -8.73 -6.30
C THR A 216 9.51 -10.17 -6.68
N VAL A 217 9.69 -10.53 -7.96
CA VAL A 217 9.32 -11.84 -8.52
C VAL A 217 10.50 -12.49 -9.28
N PRO A 218 10.62 -13.84 -9.32
CA PRO A 218 11.86 -14.53 -9.77
C PRO A 218 12.36 -14.14 -11.16
N TRP A 219 11.46 -14.05 -12.15
CA TRP A 219 11.82 -13.68 -13.52
C TRP A 219 12.29 -12.22 -13.68
N ASN A 220 12.00 -11.34 -12.71
CA ASN A 220 12.40 -9.93 -12.77
C ASN A 220 13.84 -9.68 -12.27
N ILE A 221 14.53 -10.67 -11.66
CA ILE A 221 15.92 -10.52 -11.16
C ILE A 221 16.88 -10.06 -12.28
N LYS A 222 16.62 -10.45 -13.53
CA LYS A 222 17.45 -10.10 -14.71
C LYS A 222 17.07 -8.76 -15.36
N SER A 223 16.08 -8.03 -14.82
CA SER A 223 15.64 -6.74 -15.35
C SER A 223 16.52 -5.59 -14.86
N THR A 224 17.22 -4.91 -15.77
CA THR A 224 17.97 -3.69 -15.46
C THR A 224 17.07 -2.51 -15.04
N LYS A 225 15.76 -2.62 -15.23
CA LYS A 225 14.76 -1.66 -14.75
C LYS A 225 14.18 -2.12 -13.42
N LYS A 226 14.95 -2.02 -12.32
CA LYS A 226 14.41 -2.22 -10.96
C LYS A 226 13.25 -1.23 -10.78
N GLN A 227 12.09 -1.71 -10.33
CA GLN A 227 11.01 -0.81 -9.89
C GLN A 227 11.47 0.03 -8.69
N LYS A 228 10.73 1.09 -8.35
CA LYS A 228 11.05 1.99 -7.22
C LYS A 228 10.72 1.36 -5.85
N SER A 229 11.31 0.18 -5.59
CA SER A 229 11.43 -0.44 -4.27
C SER A 229 12.02 0.57 -3.27
N LYS A 230 11.67 0.46 -2.00
CA LYS A 230 12.11 1.35 -0.91
C LYS A 230 13.02 0.64 0.10
N GLY A 231 12.97 -0.68 0.24
CA GLY A 231 13.81 -1.44 1.17
C GLY A 231 15.32 -1.30 0.92
N SER A 232 16.16 -1.42 1.94
CA SER A 232 17.62 -1.35 1.78
C SER A 232 18.22 -2.57 1.08
N VAL A 233 17.44 -3.64 0.93
CA VAL A 233 17.88 -4.95 0.42
C VAL A 233 18.28 -4.88 -1.07
N GLY A 234 19.48 -5.38 -1.39
CA GLY A 234 19.94 -5.57 -2.76
C GLY A 234 19.18 -6.72 -3.41
N LEU A 235 18.91 -6.65 -4.71
CA LEU A 235 18.07 -7.65 -5.40
C LEU A 235 18.68 -9.06 -5.37
N GLN A 236 20.01 -9.14 -5.22
CA GLN A 236 20.78 -10.36 -5.04
C GLN A 236 20.76 -10.93 -3.60
N ASP A 237 20.27 -10.16 -2.61
CA ASP A 237 20.18 -10.59 -1.21
C ASP A 237 18.77 -11.12 -0.85
N PHE A 238 17.81 -11.04 -1.79
CA PHE A 238 16.47 -11.60 -1.60
C PHE A 238 16.53 -13.14 -1.61
N ILE A 239 15.68 -13.77 -0.79
CA ILE A 239 15.49 -15.22 -0.74
C ILE A 239 14.08 -15.59 -1.19
N GLU A 240 13.93 -16.78 -1.77
CA GLU A 240 12.64 -17.48 -1.82
C GLU A 240 12.47 -18.29 -0.53
N LEU A 241 11.23 -18.60 -0.13
CA LEU A 241 10.98 -19.48 1.02
C LEU A 241 11.39 -20.94 0.71
N PRO A 242 11.70 -21.77 1.73
CA PRO A 242 12.09 -23.17 1.54
C PRO A 242 11.08 -23.96 0.69
N ASP A 243 11.55 -24.98 -0.02
CA ASP A 243 10.66 -25.82 -0.83
C ASP A 243 9.80 -26.74 0.05
N ALA A 244 8.54 -26.96 -0.33
CA ALA A 244 7.64 -27.84 0.40
C ALA A 244 8.12 -29.31 0.48
N SER A 245 9.05 -29.75 -0.38
CA SER A 245 9.71 -31.06 -0.27
C SER A 245 10.73 -31.16 0.89
N GLU A 246 11.12 -30.03 1.49
CA GLU A 246 11.96 -29.95 2.69
C GLU A 246 11.13 -29.83 3.99
N ASP A 247 9.80 -29.88 3.91
CA ASP A 247 8.90 -29.72 5.06
C ASP A 247 8.92 -30.92 6.01
N THR A 248 9.19 -30.64 7.29
CA THR A 248 9.16 -31.61 8.39
C THR A 248 7.76 -31.86 8.97
N GLY A 249 6.71 -31.32 8.34
CA GLY A 249 5.33 -31.31 8.81
C GLY A 249 5.04 -30.17 9.79
N THR A 250 5.79 -29.06 9.69
CA THR A 250 5.78 -27.96 10.68
C THR A 250 5.36 -26.60 10.12
N LYS A 251 5.31 -26.44 8.78
CA LYS A 251 4.94 -25.17 8.15
C LYS A 251 3.44 -24.89 8.29
N LYS A 252 3.09 -23.61 8.16
CA LYS A 252 1.70 -23.14 8.17
C LYS A 252 1.14 -23.09 6.76
N HIS A 253 -0.14 -23.42 6.63
CA HIS A 253 -0.88 -23.31 5.37
C HIS A 253 -1.05 -21.86 4.92
N ALA A 254 -1.26 -20.93 5.86
CA ALA A 254 -1.51 -19.52 5.57
C ALA A 254 -1.03 -18.61 6.71
N ILE A 255 -0.25 -17.56 6.39
CA ILE A 255 0.31 -16.61 7.36
C ILE A 255 -0.01 -15.16 6.95
N VAL A 256 -0.58 -14.37 7.86
CA VAL A 256 -0.71 -12.91 7.70
C VAL A 256 0.55 -12.23 8.20
N ILE A 257 1.12 -11.31 7.42
CA ILE A 257 2.33 -10.55 7.76
C ILE A 257 2.04 -9.05 7.71
N ASP A 258 2.56 -8.32 8.69
CA ASP A 258 2.62 -6.85 8.70
C ASP A 258 3.92 -6.39 9.41
N CYS A 259 4.58 -5.35 8.88
CA CYS A 259 5.86 -4.85 9.38
C CYS A 259 5.88 -3.34 9.63
N GLU A 260 6.35 -2.93 10.81
CA GLU A 260 6.69 -1.52 11.05
C GLU A 260 8.07 -1.18 10.47
N MET A 261 8.16 -0.07 9.75
CA MET A 261 9.32 0.29 8.94
C MET A 261 9.93 1.63 9.36
N VAL A 262 11.26 1.66 9.46
CA VAL A 262 12.06 2.86 9.75
C VAL A 262 12.83 3.32 8.50
N GLU A 263 13.19 4.59 8.45
CA GLU A 263 14.01 5.14 7.37
C GLU A 263 15.51 5.04 7.71
N VAL A 264 16.32 4.73 6.70
CA VAL A 264 17.78 4.66 6.76
C VAL A 264 18.38 5.49 5.61
N ALA A 265 19.71 5.59 5.56
CA ALA A 265 20.42 6.45 4.61
C ALA A 265 19.96 6.28 3.14
N GLY A 266 19.85 7.41 2.42
CA GLY A 266 19.37 7.44 1.02
C GLY A 266 17.86 7.31 0.86
N GLY A 267 17.07 7.56 1.91
CA GLY A 267 15.61 7.41 1.88
C GLY A 267 15.15 5.97 1.70
N ARG A 268 16.00 5.00 2.07
CA ARG A 268 15.67 3.57 2.07
C ARG A 268 14.93 3.21 3.36
N ARG A 269 14.28 2.05 3.38
CA ARG A 269 13.55 1.52 4.53
C ARG A 269 14.15 0.20 5.01
N GLU A 270 14.00 -0.06 6.30
CA GLU A 270 14.26 -1.35 6.91
C GLU A 270 13.14 -1.67 7.90
N VAL A 271 12.87 -2.97 8.11
CA VAL A 271 11.92 -3.43 9.14
C VAL A 271 12.49 -3.16 10.53
N ALA A 272 11.64 -2.72 11.45
CA ALA A 272 11.96 -2.53 12.86
C ALA A 272 10.95 -3.20 13.83
N PHE A 273 9.84 -3.72 13.30
CA PHE A 273 8.93 -4.62 14.00
C PHE A 273 8.29 -5.57 12.97
N LEU A 274 8.07 -6.83 13.34
CA LEU A 274 7.43 -7.85 12.50
C LEU A 274 6.32 -8.54 13.29
N THR A 275 5.12 -8.54 12.72
CA THR A 275 4.02 -9.41 13.13
C THR A 275 3.82 -10.50 12.09
N ALA A 276 3.64 -11.74 12.54
CA ALA A 276 3.14 -12.85 11.72
C ALA A 276 2.05 -13.61 12.50
N LEU A 277 0.89 -13.83 11.86
CA LEU A 277 -0.27 -14.53 12.43
C LEU A 277 -0.61 -15.77 11.60
N ASP A 278 -1.04 -16.84 12.25
CA ASP A 278 -1.74 -17.94 11.56
C ASP A 278 -3.09 -17.43 11.06
N PHE A 279 -3.32 -17.46 9.75
CA PHE A 279 -4.55 -16.93 9.17
C PHE A 279 -5.79 -17.75 9.58
N LEU A 280 -5.65 -19.07 9.78
CA LEU A 280 -6.79 -19.95 10.03
C LEU A 280 -7.20 -19.91 11.51
N THR A 281 -6.24 -20.00 12.44
CA THR A 281 -6.53 -19.97 13.89
C THR A 281 -6.58 -18.56 14.48
N GLY A 282 -5.81 -17.61 13.92
CA GLY A 282 -5.56 -16.31 14.52
C GLY A 282 -4.42 -16.28 15.55
N ASP A 283 -3.66 -17.39 15.70
CA ASP A 283 -2.54 -17.48 16.63
C ASP A 283 -1.39 -16.54 16.23
N ILE A 284 -0.75 -15.92 17.24
CA ILE A 284 0.44 -15.08 17.04
C ILE A 284 1.67 -15.99 16.87
N LEU A 285 2.33 -15.92 15.72
CA LEU A 285 3.52 -16.71 15.38
C LEU A 285 4.83 -15.93 15.57
N ILE A 286 4.81 -14.63 15.23
CA ILE A 286 5.88 -13.65 15.45
C ILE A 286 5.21 -12.34 15.88
N ASN A 287 5.77 -11.66 16.89
CA ASN A 287 5.34 -10.33 17.33
C ASN A 287 6.53 -9.64 18.01
N HIS A 288 7.54 -9.27 17.21
CA HIS A 288 8.87 -8.92 17.70
C HIS A 288 9.42 -7.63 17.09
N TYR A 289 10.13 -6.85 17.92
CA TYR A 289 11.03 -5.80 17.44
C TYR A 289 12.17 -6.44 16.62
N ILE A 290 12.45 -5.86 15.46
CA ILE A 290 13.56 -6.27 14.60
C ILE A 290 14.64 -5.21 14.68
N GLN A 291 15.90 -5.60 14.83
CA GLN A 291 17.06 -4.71 14.80
C GLN A 291 17.42 -4.40 13.33
N PRO A 292 17.28 -3.14 12.85
CA PRO A 292 17.71 -2.76 11.52
C PRO A 292 19.22 -2.99 11.32
N ARG A 293 19.60 -3.37 10.10
CA ARG A 293 21.01 -3.58 9.69
C ARG A 293 21.74 -2.26 9.58
N SER A 294 21.06 -1.24 9.08
CA SER A 294 21.59 0.10 8.84
C SER A 294 21.24 1.05 9.99
N LYS A 295 22.07 2.09 10.16
CA LYS A 295 21.76 3.16 11.12
C LYS A 295 20.49 3.92 10.68
N VAL A 296 19.46 3.88 11.53
CA VAL A 296 18.20 4.61 11.37
C VAL A 296 18.45 6.12 11.29
N THR A 297 17.88 6.76 10.26
CA THR A 297 17.87 8.21 10.06
C THR A 297 16.57 8.84 10.54
N ALA A 298 15.43 8.18 10.35
CA ALA A 298 14.14 8.59 10.90
C ALA A 298 13.30 7.39 11.37
N TRP A 299 12.88 7.42 12.63
CA TRP A 299 12.08 6.36 13.26
C TRP A 299 10.62 6.33 12.79
N ASN A 300 10.11 7.45 12.27
CA ASN A 300 8.73 7.59 11.79
C ASN A 300 7.63 7.20 12.80
N SER A 301 7.94 7.22 14.12
CA SER A 301 7.11 6.68 15.21
C SER A 301 5.65 7.16 15.22
N ARG A 302 5.37 8.39 14.76
CA ARG A 302 4.01 8.92 14.55
C ARG A 302 3.13 8.11 13.57
N TYR A 303 3.76 7.21 12.82
CA TYR A 303 3.13 6.20 11.97
C TYR A 303 3.47 4.81 12.51
N SER A 304 4.74 4.54 12.86
CA SER A 304 5.21 3.18 13.09
C SER A 304 5.12 2.64 14.52
N GLY A 305 4.82 3.47 15.52
CA GLY A 305 4.87 3.11 16.95
C GLY A 305 6.27 2.81 17.52
N VAL A 306 7.19 2.33 16.69
CA VAL A 306 8.56 1.95 17.05
C VAL A 306 9.38 3.18 17.47
N THR A 307 10.10 3.04 18.57
CA THR A 307 11.11 4.01 19.02
C THR A 307 12.45 3.32 19.29
N SER A 308 13.55 4.06 19.15
CA SER A 308 14.88 3.58 19.53
C SER A 308 14.93 3.04 20.96
N GLN A 309 14.22 3.67 21.90
CA GLN A 309 14.19 3.27 23.30
C GLN A 309 13.46 1.92 23.50
N ALA A 310 12.38 1.68 22.75
CA ALA A 310 11.65 0.41 22.79
C ALA A 310 12.47 -0.73 22.16
N LEU A 311 13.03 -0.53 20.96
CA LEU A 311 13.92 -1.50 20.32
C LEU A 311 15.11 -1.84 21.22
N ASN A 312 15.84 -0.82 21.71
CA ASN A 312 16.99 -1.01 22.59
C ASN A 312 16.61 -1.66 23.93
N ARG A 313 15.35 -1.61 24.36
CA ARG A 313 14.84 -2.38 25.51
C ARG A 313 14.60 -3.83 25.11
N ALA A 314 13.87 -4.07 24.02
CA ALA A 314 13.54 -5.40 23.51
C ALA A 314 14.80 -6.25 23.29
N MET A 315 15.80 -5.74 22.56
CA MET A 315 17.07 -6.45 22.31
C MET A 315 17.79 -6.84 23.62
N ARG A 316 17.92 -5.90 24.58
CA ARG A 316 18.54 -6.19 25.89
C ARG A 316 17.76 -7.20 26.75
N THR A 317 16.48 -7.38 26.49
CA THR A 317 15.62 -8.35 27.19
C THR A 317 15.45 -9.69 26.46
N GLY A 318 16.14 -9.91 25.33
CA GLY A 318 15.95 -11.11 24.50
C GLY A 318 14.56 -11.20 23.87
N LYS A 319 13.90 -10.05 23.63
CA LYS A 319 12.55 -9.93 23.06
C LYS A 319 12.52 -9.29 21.67
N GLY A 320 13.69 -8.97 21.11
CA GLY A 320 13.85 -8.55 19.73
C GLY A 320 14.80 -9.49 18.99
N LEU A 321 14.72 -9.49 17.67
CA LEU A 321 15.51 -10.32 16.75
C LEU A 321 16.38 -9.44 15.85
N HIS A 322 17.45 -9.99 15.30
CA HIS A 322 18.16 -9.41 14.17
C HIS A 322 17.39 -9.63 12.84
N TRP A 323 17.76 -8.88 11.80
CA TRP A 323 17.06 -8.90 10.50
C TRP A 323 17.15 -10.25 9.76
N ASP A 324 18.27 -10.94 9.92
CA ASP A 324 18.51 -12.31 9.45
C ASP A 324 17.72 -13.32 10.27
N GLU A 325 17.82 -13.29 11.60
CA GLU A 325 17.02 -14.12 12.52
C GLU A 325 15.50 -14.01 12.23
N ALA A 326 15.01 -12.82 11.88
CA ALA A 326 13.61 -12.60 11.50
C ALA A 326 13.19 -13.32 10.21
N ARG A 327 14.12 -13.48 9.24
CA ARG A 327 13.89 -14.20 7.98
C ARG A 327 13.98 -15.69 8.19
N GLU A 328 14.99 -16.14 8.93
CA GLU A 328 15.12 -17.53 9.37
C GLU A 328 13.85 -17.97 10.12
N ARG A 329 13.30 -17.12 11.00
CA ARG A 329 12.06 -17.40 11.72
C ARG A 329 10.81 -17.43 10.84
N LEU A 330 10.80 -16.75 9.69
CA LEU A 330 9.75 -16.92 8.68
C LEU A 330 9.95 -18.21 7.87
N CYS A 331 11.19 -18.55 7.50
CA CYS A 331 11.52 -19.82 6.85
C CYS A 331 11.26 -21.05 7.74
N ASP A 332 11.35 -20.91 9.08
CA ASP A 332 10.89 -21.91 10.05
C ASP A 332 9.40 -22.23 9.88
N LEU A 333 8.58 -21.20 9.65
CA LEU A 333 7.12 -21.25 9.71
C LEU A 333 6.43 -21.41 8.35
N ALA A 334 7.09 -21.05 7.25
CA ALA A 334 6.53 -21.03 5.91
C ALA A 334 7.44 -21.71 4.87
N ASN A 335 6.83 -22.25 3.82
CA ASN A 335 7.48 -22.79 2.63
C ASN A 335 6.92 -22.10 1.37
N ASN A 336 7.33 -22.53 0.18
CA ASN A 336 6.84 -21.99 -1.08
C ASN A 336 5.35 -22.31 -1.38
N GLU A 337 4.75 -23.35 -0.79
CA GLU A 337 3.30 -23.63 -0.86
C GLU A 337 2.46 -22.80 0.14
N THR A 338 3.03 -22.28 1.24
CA THR A 338 2.34 -21.43 2.23
C THR A 338 1.74 -20.18 1.58
N VAL A 339 0.46 -19.88 1.85
CA VAL A 339 -0.14 -18.60 1.42
C VAL A 339 0.31 -17.46 2.34
N LEU A 340 0.88 -16.38 1.80
CA LEU A 340 1.16 -15.15 2.54
C LEU A 340 0.07 -14.10 2.31
N ILE A 341 -0.38 -13.46 3.39
CA ILE A 341 -1.50 -12.51 3.40
C ILE A 341 -1.02 -11.17 3.95
N GLY A 342 -1.49 -10.05 3.40
CA GLY A 342 -1.09 -8.71 3.85
C GLY A 342 -1.90 -7.58 3.21
N HIS A 343 -1.46 -6.35 3.45
CA HIS A 343 -2.10 -5.14 2.91
C HIS A 343 -1.06 -4.22 2.24
N ALA A 344 -0.95 -4.29 0.91
CA ALA A 344 0.23 -3.80 0.18
C ALA A 344 1.53 -4.50 0.67
N LEU A 345 1.46 -5.82 0.83
CA LEU A 345 2.49 -6.74 1.35
C LEU A 345 3.83 -6.66 0.59
N ASN A 346 3.81 -6.07 -0.60
CA ASN A 346 5.00 -5.77 -1.39
C ASN A 346 5.99 -4.85 -0.64
N ASN A 347 5.54 -4.05 0.33
CA ASN A 347 6.42 -3.19 1.12
C ASN A 347 7.19 -3.98 2.18
N ASP A 348 6.50 -4.91 2.84
CA ASP A 348 7.00 -5.81 3.87
C ASP A 348 8.02 -6.79 3.31
N LEU A 349 7.70 -7.44 2.19
CA LEU A 349 8.60 -8.37 1.50
C LEU A 349 9.83 -7.65 0.89
N ASP A 350 9.72 -6.35 0.54
CA ASP A 350 10.85 -5.52 0.07
C ASP A 350 11.79 -5.08 1.22
N VAL A 351 11.32 -5.01 2.47
CA VAL A 351 12.19 -4.76 3.65
C VAL A 351 12.70 -6.05 4.32
N LEU A 352 11.95 -7.14 4.24
CA LEU A 352 12.38 -8.49 4.66
C LEU A 352 13.30 -9.15 3.63
N GLY A 353 13.30 -8.69 2.37
CA GLY A 353 14.09 -9.32 1.30
C GLY A 353 13.58 -10.72 0.98
N ILE A 354 12.27 -10.90 0.83
CA ILE A 354 11.64 -12.20 0.55
C ILE A 354 10.91 -12.13 -0.80
N MET A 355 10.95 -13.21 -1.56
CA MET A 355 10.29 -13.39 -2.84
C MET A 355 9.29 -14.52 -2.71
N HIS A 356 8.03 -14.24 -3.04
CA HIS A 356 6.94 -15.20 -2.89
C HIS A 356 5.84 -14.98 -3.91
N LEU A 357 5.19 -16.06 -4.34
CA LEU A 357 4.15 -16.03 -5.39
C LEU A 357 2.76 -16.44 -4.88
N ASN A 358 2.67 -17.28 -3.85
CA ASN A 358 1.39 -17.65 -3.23
C ASN A 358 0.95 -16.55 -2.26
N VAL A 359 0.42 -15.45 -2.80
CA VAL A 359 0.10 -14.23 -2.05
C VAL A 359 -1.37 -13.83 -2.21
N VAL A 360 -2.03 -13.52 -1.10
CA VAL A 360 -3.36 -12.87 -1.05
C VAL A 360 -3.24 -11.49 -0.39
N ASP A 361 -3.02 -10.48 -1.22
CA ASP A 361 -2.98 -9.08 -0.80
C ASP A 361 -4.39 -8.47 -0.80
N SER A 362 -4.78 -7.85 0.32
CA SER A 362 -6.11 -7.24 0.52
C SER A 362 -6.33 -5.95 -0.26
N CYS A 363 -5.27 -5.18 -0.54
CA CYS A 363 -5.33 -4.07 -1.48
C CYS A 363 -5.67 -4.60 -2.87
N ILE A 364 -4.94 -5.61 -3.37
CA ILE A 364 -5.19 -6.16 -4.72
C ILE A 364 -6.59 -6.77 -4.81
N LEU A 365 -6.98 -7.61 -3.84
CA LEU A 365 -8.27 -8.31 -3.82
C LEU A 365 -9.47 -7.35 -3.90
N THR A 366 -9.43 -6.24 -3.17
CA THR A 366 -10.49 -5.22 -3.20
C THR A 366 -10.43 -4.37 -4.48
N CYS A 367 -9.24 -4.11 -5.02
CA CYS A 367 -9.09 -3.39 -6.30
C CYS A 367 -9.60 -4.20 -7.50
N GLU A 368 -9.41 -5.52 -7.52
CA GLU A 368 -9.93 -6.38 -8.59
C GLU A 368 -11.46 -6.55 -8.50
N ALA A 369 -12.05 -6.49 -7.30
CA ALA A 369 -13.50 -6.41 -7.16
C ALA A 369 -14.05 -5.10 -7.76
N VAL A 370 -13.39 -3.96 -7.51
CA VAL A 370 -13.78 -2.64 -8.07
C VAL A 370 -13.48 -2.56 -9.57
N TYR A 371 -12.41 -3.19 -10.06
CA TYR A 371 -11.91 -3.12 -11.44
C TYR A 371 -11.62 -4.51 -12.07
N PRO A 372 -12.61 -5.42 -12.20
CA PRO A 372 -12.41 -6.77 -12.72
C PRO A 372 -12.03 -6.78 -14.20
N ASP A 373 -12.44 -5.74 -14.94
CA ASP A 373 -12.14 -5.52 -16.35
C ASP A 373 -10.73 -4.93 -16.58
N TRP A 374 -9.97 -4.66 -15.51
CA TRP A 374 -8.68 -3.97 -15.59
C TRP A 374 -7.50 -4.94 -15.78
N SER A 375 -6.82 -4.73 -16.92
CA SER A 375 -5.55 -5.31 -17.34
C SER A 375 -4.69 -5.86 -16.19
N PHE A 376 -4.49 -7.17 -16.15
CA PHE A 376 -3.73 -7.86 -15.10
C PHE A 376 -2.25 -7.46 -15.06
N ASP A 377 -1.71 -7.00 -16.19
CA ASP A 377 -0.33 -6.54 -16.41
C ASP A 377 -0.08 -5.08 -15.96
N LYS A 378 -1.10 -4.36 -15.48
CA LYS A 378 -1.02 -2.93 -15.15
C LYS A 378 -1.37 -2.64 -13.70
N PRO A 379 -0.71 -1.65 -13.06
CA PRO A 379 -1.18 -1.09 -11.79
C PRO A 379 -2.64 -0.63 -11.94
N VAL A 380 -3.47 -0.91 -10.93
CA VAL A 380 -4.85 -0.42 -10.86
C VAL A 380 -4.91 1.11 -10.69
N PRO A 381 -5.99 1.80 -11.11
CA PRO A 381 -6.08 3.26 -11.02
C PRO A 381 -6.08 3.80 -9.59
N ARG A 382 -6.57 3.00 -8.64
CA ARG A 382 -6.86 3.40 -7.26
C ARG A 382 -6.74 2.20 -6.33
N THR A 383 -6.26 2.45 -5.10
CA THR A 383 -6.31 1.51 -3.98
C THR A 383 -7.03 2.11 -2.76
N TRP A 384 -7.45 1.24 -1.83
CA TRP A 384 -8.13 1.58 -0.58
C TRP A 384 -7.26 1.12 0.58
N GLY A 385 -6.92 2.04 1.49
CA GLY A 385 -6.10 1.71 2.67
C GLY A 385 -6.87 0.93 3.72
N LEU A 386 -6.16 0.16 4.55
CA LEU A 386 -6.75 -0.78 5.52
C LEU A 386 -7.80 -0.13 6.43
N LYS A 387 -7.53 1.09 6.93
CA LYS A 387 -8.45 1.89 7.76
C LYS A 387 -9.76 2.28 7.07
N ASN A 388 -9.78 2.37 5.73
CA ASN A 388 -11.02 2.50 4.96
C ASN A 388 -11.73 1.15 4.83
N LEU A 389 -10.99 0.08 4.52
CA LEU A 389 -11.57 -1.26 4.32
C LEU A 389 -12.20 -1.82 5.60
N THR A 390 -11.55 -1.69 6.76
CA THR A 390 -12.15 -2.07 8.06
C THR A 390 -13.42 -1.28 8.35
N LYS A 391 -13.38 0.04 8.15
CA LYS A 391 -14.53 0.92 8.41
C LYS A 391 -15.71 0.66 7.47
N GLU A 392 -15.45 0.42 6.18
CA GLU A 392 -16.48 0.27 5.15
C GLU A 392 -17.04 -1.16 5.03
N LEU A 393 -16.21 -2.18 5.30
CA LEU A 393 -16.61 -3.60 5.16
C LEU A 393 -16.94 -4.27 6.51
N LEU A 394 -16.20 -3.93 7.58
CA LEU A 394 -16.34 -4.56 8.90
C LEU A 394 -17.03 -3.66 9.93
N GLY A 395 -17.16 -2.36 9.66
CA GLY A 395 -17.88 -1.39 10.49
C GLY A 395 -17.14 -0.86 11.71
N TYR A 396 -15.82 -1.02 11.80
CA TYR A 396 -15.00 -0.49 12.90
C TYR A 396 -13.77 0.31 12.44
N ASP A 397 -13.31 1.25 13.26
CA ASP A 397 -12.11 2.05 13.02
C ASP A 397 -10.90 1.42 13.72
N ILE A 398 -9.81 1.25 12.97
CA ILE A 398 -8.47 0.89 13.47
C ILE A 398 -7.56 2.11 13.54
N GLN A 399 -6.32 1.98 14.02
CA GLN A 399 -5.29 3.02 14.00
C GLN A 399 -5.80 4.31 14.67
N THR A 400 -6.44 4.15 15.83
CA THR A 400 -7.07 5.26 16.60
C THR A 400 -6.10 5.91 17.58
N SER A 401 -4.98 5.24 17.87
CA SER A 401 -3.88 5.74 18.71
C SER A 401 -3.18 6.95 18.12
N LYS A 402 -2.66 7.83 19.00
CA LYS A 402 -1.77 8.94 18.62
C LYS A 402 -0.28 8.58 18.73
N LEU A 403 0.05 7.38 19.20
CA LEU A 403 1.43 6.94 19.44
C LEU A 403 2.10 6.31 18.22
N GLY A 404 1.32 6.09 17.14
CA GLY A 404 1.68 5.27 15.99
C GLY A 404 0.61 4.20 15.75
N HIS A 405 0.81 3.39 14.71
CA HIS A 405 0.05 2.19 14.42
C HIS A 405 0.53 1.04 15.31
N SER A 406 -0.04 -0.14 15.10
CA SER A 406 0.49 -1.40 15.60
C SER A 406 0.34 -2.44 14.50
N ALA A 407 1.46 -2.99 14.02
CA ALA A 407 1.45 -4.15 13.11
C ALA A 407 0.60 -5.34 13.62
N LEU A 408 0.31 -5.44 14.93
CA LEU A 408 -0.61 -6.45 15.46
C LEU A 408 -2.09 -6.08 15.21
N GLU A 409 -2.46 -4.80 15.37
CA GLU A 409 -3.77 -4.28 14.98
C GLU A 409 -3.97 -4.40 13.47
N ASP A 410 -2.97 -4.00 12.68
CA ASP A 410 -3.03 -3.99 11.21
C ASP A 410 -2.97 -5.42 10.60
N ALA A 411 -2.24 -6.37 11.21
CA ALA A 411 -2.30 -7.78 10.81
C ALA A 411 -3.66 -8.44 11.11
N TYR A 412 -4.25 -8.22 12.29
CA TYR A 412 -5.59 -8.74 12.59
C TYR A 412 -6.67 -8.08 11.70
N ALA A 413 -6.61 -6.76 11.51
CA ALA A 413 -7.48 -6.04 10.60
C ALA A 413 -7.40 -6.58 9.16
N THR A 414 -6.19 -6.88 8.69
CA THR A 414 -5.96 -7.49 7.38
C THR A 414 -6.55 -8.90 7.29
N ARG A 415 -6.38 -9.73 8.34
CA ARG A 415 -7.00 -11.05 8.45
C ARG A 415 -8.51 -10.95 8.26
N GLU A 416 -9.19 -10.12 9.06
CA GLU A 416 -10.65 -10.02 9.04
C GLU A 416 -11.19 -9.42 7.72
N VAL A 417 -10.48 -8.44 7.12
CA VAL A 417 -10.85 -7.91 5.78
C VAL A 417 -10.77 -9.02 4.72
N VAL A 418 -9.72 -9.85 4.73
CA VAL A 418 -9.56 -10.94 3.76
C VAL A 418 -10.59 -12.05 4.00
N ILE A 419 -10.83 -12.46 5.26
CA ILE A 419 -11.91 -13.39 5.61
C ILE A 419 -13.26 -12.88 5.13
N TRP A 420 -13.57 -11.60 5.37
CA TRP A 420 -14.84 -11.00 4.94
C TRP A 420 -15.01 -11.03 3.42
N CYS A 421 -13.97 -10.65 2.65
CA CYS A 421 -13.99 -10.67 1.19
C CYS A 421 -14.19 -12.09 0.61
N ILE A 422 -13.70 -13.11 1.32
CA ILE A 422 -13.78 -14.54 0.92
C ILE A 422 -15.11 -15.19 1.35
N THR A 423 -15.72 -14.71 2.43
CA THR A 423 -16.95 -15.27 2.99
C THR A 423 -18.21 -14.59 2.45
N ASN A 424 -18.15 -13.29 2.12
CA ASN A 424 -19.28 -12.45 1.70
C ASN A 424 -19.09 -11.90 0.26
N PRO A 425 -19.07 -12.77 -0.78
CA PRO A 425 -18.71 -12.36 -2.14
C PRO A 425 -19.75 -11.50 -2.84
N LYS A 426 -21.02 -11.51 -2.40
CA LYS A 426 -22.07 -10.64 -2.97
C LYS A 426 -21.96 -9.23 -2.42
N GLU A 427 -21.75 -9.16 -1.11
CA GLU A 427 -21.59 -7.96 -0.31
C GLU A 427 -20.32 -7.21 -0.76
N LEU A 428 -19.23 -7.94 -1.04
CA LEU A 428 -18.04 -7.42 -1.71
C LEU A 428 -18.35 -6.85 -3.11
N GLN A 429 -19.16 -7.54 -3.91
CA GLN A 429 -19.54 -7.09 -5.25
C GLN A 429 -20.43 -5.83 -5.21
N GLU A 430 -21.37 -5.74 -4.26
CA GLU A 430 -22.24 -4.58 -4.04
C GLU A 430 -21.43 -3.35 -3.57
N TRP A 431 -20.54 -3.53 -2.58
CA TRP A 431 -19.58 -2.49 -2.19
C TRP A 431 -18.73 -2.06 -3.39
N ALA A 432 -18.17 -3.00 -4.14
CA ALA A 432 -17.28 -2.70 -5.25
C ALA A 432 -17.98 -1.95 -6.40
N GLN A 433 -19.22 -2.28 -6.73
CA GLN A 433 -20.02 -1.56 -7.71
C GLN A 433 -20.27 -0.10 -7.28
N LYS A 434 -20.71 0.11 -6.04
CA LYS A 434 -20.92 1.45 -5.46
C LYS A 434 -19.62 2.25 -5.42
N THR A 435 -18.53 1.63 -5.01
CA THR A 435 -17.19 2.23 -4.94
C THR A 435 -16.65 2.60 -6.32
N ARG A 436 -16.90 1.78 -7.35
CA ARG A 436 -16.57 2.13 -8.75
C ARG A 436 -17.33 3.38 -9.21
N GLN A 437 -18.64 3.44 -9.01
CA GLN A 437 -19.47 4.59 -9.40
C GLN A 437 -18.97 5.92 -8.78
N VAL A 438 -18.51 5.88 -7.53
CA VAL A 438 -17.94 7.05 -6.84
C VAL A 438 -16.60 7.49 -7.44
N GLU A 439 -15.69 6.55 -7.76
CA GLU A 439 -14.40 6.89 -8.37
C GLU A 439 -14.55 7.28 -9.85
N ASP A 440 -15.45 6.65 -10.62
CA ASP A 440 -15.77 7.03 -12.00
C ASP A 440 -16.29 8.47 -12.08
N ALA A 441 -17.25 8.83 -11.19
CA ALA A 441 -17.76 10.20 -11.08
C ALA A 441 -16.65 11.19 -10.67
N ARG A 442 -15.73 10.79 -9.79
CA ARG A 442 -14.56 11.59 -9.39
C ARG A 442 -13.58 11.80 -10.54
N GLN A 443 -13.30 10.78 -11.35
CA GLN A 443 -12.43 10.92 -12.53
C GLN A 443 -13.08 11.82 -13.59
N ALA A 444 -14.39 11.71 -13.81
CA ALA A 444 -15.13 12.62 -14.70
C ALA A 444 -15.06 14.09 -14.23
N GLU A 445 -15.20 14.36 -12.92
CA GLU A 445 -15.04 15.70 -12.33
C GLU A 445 -13.60 16.25 -12.50
N ILE A 446 -12.58 15.40 -12.29
CA ILE A 446 -11.17 15.77 -12.52
C ILE A 446 -10.91 16.07 -13.99
N GLN A 447 -11.49 15.28 -14.90
CA GLN A 447 -11.37 15.50 -16.35
C GLN A 447 -12.08 16.78 -16.79
N ARG A 448 -13.28 17.09 -16.26
CA ARG A 448 -13.99 18.34 -16.56
C ARG A 448 -13.18 19.56 -16.14
N LYS A 449 -12.64 19.58 -14.91
CA LYS A 449 -11.77 20.67 -14.42
C LYS A 449 -10.53 20.89 -15.27
N ARG A 450 -9.85 19.81 -15.68
CA ARG A 450 -8.70 19.88 -16.59
C ARG A 450 -9.06 20.44 -17.97
N GLU A 451 -10.25 20.12 -18.46
CA GLU A 451 -10.75 20.67 -19.73
C GLU A 451 -11.13 22.15 -19.61
N GLU A 452 -11.80 22.56 -18.52
CA GLU A 452 -12.10 23.95 -18.20
C GLU A 452 -10.80 24.79 -18.10
N GLU A 453 -9.76 24.29 -17.43
CA GLU A 453 -8.43 24.92 -17.38
C GLU A 453 -7.76 25.01 -18.75
N ARG A 454 -7.88 23.97 -19.58
CA ARG A 454 -7.32 23.94 -20.95
C ARG A 454 -8.00 24.98 -21.83
N GLN A 455 -9.33 25.10 -21.73
CA GLN A 455 -10.11 26.08 -22.49
C GLN A 455 -9.80 27.52 -22.07
N LYS A 456 -9.65 27.79 -20.77
CA LYS A 456 -9.19 29.10 -20.26
C LYS A 456 -7.84 29.51 -20.84
N LYS A 457 -6.85 28.61 -20.80
CA LYS A 457 -5.50 28.85 -21.37
C LYS A 457 -5.51 29.08 -22.89
N VAL A 458 -6.38 28.39 -23.63
CA VAL A 458 -6.57 28.63 -25.07
C VAL A 458 -7.21 30.00 -25.33
N GLU A 459 -8.17 30.42 -24.51
CA GLU A 459 -8.83 31.72 -24.65
C GLU A 459 -7.93 32.91 -24.23
N GLU A 460 -7.13 32.73 -23.18
CA GLU A 460 -6.06 33.67 -22.79
C GLU A 460 -5.02 33.82 -23.91
N ALA A 461 -4.59 32.72 -24.53
CA ALA A 461 -3.64 32.74 -25.64
C ALA A 461 -4.19 33.49 -26.88
N LYS A 462 -5.47 33.28 -27.24
CA LYS A 462 -6.11 34.04 -28.34
C LYS A 462 -6.13 35.55 -28.06
N LYS A 463 -6.47 35.96 -26.84
CA LYS A 463 -6.53 37.38 -26.45
C LYS A 463 -5.16 38.03 -26.55
N LEU A 464 -4.12 37.35 -26.07
CA LEU A 464 -2.73 37.80 -26.20
C LEU A 464 -2.29 37.88 -27.68
N GLU A 465 -2.72 36.95 -28.53
CA GLU A 465 -2.48 36.99 -29.98
C GLU A 465 -3.19 38.19 -30.65
N GLU A 466 -4.44 38.47 -30.27
CA GLU A 466 -5.22 39.59 -30.79
C GLU A 466 -4.64 40.96 -30.33
N GLU A 467 -4.25 41.07 -29.05
CA GLU A 467 -3.54 42.24 -28.53
C GLU A 467 -2.18 42.45 -29.21
N THR A 468 -1.44 41.38 -29.48
CA THR A 468 -0.18 41.44 -30.23
C THR A 468 -0.41 41.96 -31.64
N LYS A 469 -1.39 41.44 -32.38
CA LYS A 469 -1.77 41.92 -33.72
C LYS A 469 -2.19 43.40 -33.70
N LYS A 470 -3.01 43.82 -32.73
CA LYS A 470 -3.39 45.24 -32.55
C LYS A 470 -2.17 46.12 -32.29
N ARG A 471 -1.20 45.66 -31.48
CA ARG A 471 0.04 46.38 -31.17
C ARG A 471 0.97 46.47 -32.39
N GLU A 472 1.02 45.44 -33.22
CA GLU A 472 1.79 45.44 -34.48
C GLU A 472 1.14 46.35 -35.53
N GLU A 473 -0.18 46.32 -35.68
CA GLU A 473 -0.87 47.24 -36.58
C GLU A 473 -0.72 48.71 -36.15
N ALA A 474 -0.82 48.99 -34.84
CA ALA A 474 -0.59 50.31 -34.28
C ALA A 474 0.86 50.81 -34.51
N LYS A 475 1.86 49.93 -34.46
CA LYS A 475 3.24 50.26 -34.87
C LYS A 475 3.30 50.59 -36.37
N ARG A 476 2.70 49.77 -37.23
CA ARG A 476 2.72 49.98 -38.69
C ARG A 476 2.07 51.32 -39.08
N ARG A 477 0.90 51.64 -38.52
CA ARG A 477 0.22 52.93 -38.73
C ARG A 477 1.06 54.14 -38.28
N LYS A 478 1.84 54.01 -37.19
CA LYS A 478 2.78 55.08 -36.74
C LYS A 478 3.96 55.26 -37.70
N GLU A 479 4.48 54.17 -38.25
CA GLU A 479 5.57 54.21 -39.24
C GLU A 479 5.09 54.76 -40.59
N GLU A 480 3.92 54.34 -41.07
CA GLU A 480 3.24 54.90 -42.25
C GLU A 480 3.01 56.43 -42.10
N ALA A 481 2.66 56.90 -40.90
CA ALA A 481 2.51 58.33 -40.62
C ALA A 481 3.86 59.08 -40.62
N ARG A 482 4.90 58.49 -40.01
CA ARG A 482 6.27 59.06 -39.99
C ARG A 482 6.83 59.24 -41.39
N GLN A 483 6.65 58.24 -42.26
CA GLN A 483 7.07 58.28 -43.66
C GLN A 483 6.36 59.40 -44.43
N ARG A 484 5.03 59.56 -44.27
CA ARG A 484 4.28 60.68 -44.88
C ARG A 484 4.74 62.05 -44.39
N GLU A 485 5.12 62.19 -43.13
CA GLU A 485 5.66 63.44 -42.59
C GLU A 485 7.05 63.76 -43.19
N GLU A 486 7.88 62.75 -43.43
CA GLU A 486 9.19 62.86 -44.06
C GLU A 486 9.07 63.16 -45.57
N GLU A 487 8.16 62.49 -46.28
CA GLU A 487 7.77 62.80 -47.66
C GLU A 487 7.26 64.25 -47.79
N ALA A 488 6.36 64.70 -46.91
CA ALA A 488 5.81 66.06 -46.93
C ALA A 488 6.89 67.13 -46.68
N LYS A 489 7.88 66.86 -45.82
CA LYS A 489 9.05 67.73 -45.63
C LYS A 489 9.94 67.77 -46.87
N SER A 490 10.07 66.66 -47.60
CA SER A 490 10.84 66.60 -48.85
C SER A 490 10.17 67.32 -50.03
N ALA A 491 8.85 67.48 -49.98
CA ALA A 491 8.04 68.08 -51.06
C ALA A 491 8.00 69.62 -51.05
N LEU A 492 8.62 70.29 -50.07
CA LEU A 492 8.67 71.76 -50.00
C LEU A 492 9.70 72.33 -51.01
N PRO A 493 9.29 73.20 -51.94
CA PRO A 493 10.18 73.69 -52.99
C PRO A 493 11.19 74.72 -52.45
N ASN A 494 12.48 74.49 -52.74
CA ASN A 494 13.55 75.44 -52.47
C ASN A 494 13.52 76.62 -53.44
N SER A 495 12.74 77.66 -53.12
CA SER A 495 12.83 78.98 -53.78
C SER A 495 12.63 80.13 -52.79
N VAL A 496 13.74 80.76 -52.38
CA VAL A 496 13.73 82.03 -51.64
C VAL A 496 14.02 83.17 -52.62
N PRO A 497 13.05 84.05 -52.91
CA PRO A 497 13.31 85.36 -53.50
C PRO A 497 13.64 86.38 -52.40
N SER A 498 14.66 87.20 -52.61
CA SER A 498 15.12 88.19 -51.64
C SER A 498 14.26 89.47 -51.64
N GLY A 499 13.88 89.93 -50.44
CA GLY A 499 13.42 91.31 -50.19
C GLY A 499 11.91 91.51 -50.12
N GLY A 500 11.48 92.42 -49.24
CA GLY A 500 10.08 92.82 -49.07
C GLY A 500 9.70 93.07 -47.62
N VAL A 501 9.91 94.29 -47.12
CA VAL A 501 9.33 94.73 -45.84
C VAL A 501 7.89 95.15 -46.10
N VAL A 502 6.92 94.40 -45.58
CA VAL A 502 5.50 94.77 -45.62
C VAL A 502 4.88 94.50 -44.24
N GLN A 503 4.33 95.55 -43.62
CA GLN A 503 3.44 95.40 -42.48
C GLN A 503 2.06 94.95 -42.98
N LEU A 504 1.46 93.97 -42.31
CA LEU A 504 0.01 93.74 -42.38
C LEU A 504 -0.53 93.48 -40.97
N ARG A 505 -1.79 93.86 -40.78
CA ARG A 505 -2.49 93.96 -39.49
C ARG A 505 -3.59 92.91 -39.36
N ASP A 506 -4.00 92.70 -38.12
CA ASP A 506 -5.34 92.31 -37.67
C ASP A 506 -6.01 91.09 -38.34
N TYR A 507 -5.88 89.93 -37.70
CA TYR A 507 -6.98 88.95 -37.59
C TYR A 507 -7.04 88.42 -36.15
N ALA A 508 -8.26 88.29 -35.61
CA ALA A 508 -8.50 88.03 -34.19
C ALA A 508 -8.53 86.52 -33.84
N PRO A 509 -8.10 86.12 -32.63
CA PRO A 509 -8.22 84.74 -32.16
C PRO A 509 -9.67 84.44 -31.74
N ILE A 510 -10.28 83.42 -32.33
CA ILE A 510 -11.54 82.83 -31.86
C ILE A 510 -11.20 81.70 -30.88
N THR A 511 -11.91 81.67 -29.75
CA THR A 511 -11.67 80.74 -28.65
C THR A 511 -12.29 79.38 -28.86
N ALA A 512 -11.51 78.31 -28.63
CA ALA A 512 -12.02 76.98 -28.29
C ALA A 512 -11.00 76.29 -27.35
N VAL A 513 -11.29 76.30 -26.04
CA VAL A 513 -10.53 75.54 -25.05
C VAL A 513 -11.40 74.35 -24.62
N GLU A 514 -11.17 73.19 -25.23
CA GLU A 514 -11.69 71.93 -24.72
C GLU A 514 -10.61 71.23 -23.90
N LYS A 515 -11.03 70.63 -22.78
CA LYS A 515 -10.13 70.03 -21.80
C LYS A 515 -9.76 68.61 -22.20
N ILE A 516 -8.51 68.25 -21.97
CA ILE A 516 -8.08 66.85 -21.85
C ILE A 516 -7.61 66.68 -20.40
N ASP A 517 -8.31 65.86 -19.62
CA ASP A 517 -7.92 65.56 -18.24
C ASP A 517 -6.80 64.53 -18.22
N GLU A 518 -5.56 64.97 -17.97
CA GLU A 518 -4.39 64.10 -17.82
C GLU A 518 -4.30 63.51 -16.39
N ASN A 519 -5.08 62.48 -16.10
CA ASN A 519 -5.00 61.78 -14.81
C ASN A 519 -3.86 60.73 -14.78
N TRP A 520 -2.60 61.19 -14.77
CA TRP A 520 -1.42 60.36 -14.55
C TRP A 520 -0.88 60.51 -13.12
N SER A 521 -1.37 59.69 -12.19
CA SER A 521 -0.84 59.57 -10.82
C SER A 521 -1.26 58.22 -10.21
N ASP A 522 -0.48 57.17 -10.49
CA ASP A 522 -0.31 56.00 -9.62
C ASP A 522 0.73 55.03 -10.25
N ILE A 523 1.99 55.20 -9.87
CA ILE A 523 3.03 54.17 -10.02
C ILE A 523 3.67 54.00 -8.64
N GLY A 524 3.15 53.06 -7.86
CA GLY A 524 3.73 52.71 -6.56
C GLY A 524 5.07 52.00 -6.73
N GLU A 525 6.07 52.42 -5.95
CA GLU A 525 7.35 51.72 -5.86
C GLU A 525 7.20 50.46 -5.00
N GLU A 526 7.49 49.27 -5.54
CA GLU A 526 7.88 48.13 -4.71
C GLU A 526 8.95 47.30 -5.44
N PHE A 527 10.22 47.55 -5.08
CA PHE A 527 11.39 46.87 -5.63
C PHE A 527 11.93 45.85 -4.61
N VAL A 528 11.80 44.55 -4.89
CA VAL A 528 12.34 43.48 -4.04
C VAL A 528 13.33 42.63 -4.86
N PRO A 529 14.64 42.75 -4.65
CA PRO A 529 15.63 41.87 -5.26
C PRO A 529 15.78 40.56 -4.46
N LEU A 530 15.82 39.43 -5.18
CA LEU A 530 16.19 38.13 -4.63
C LEU A 530 17.72 37.97 -4.56
N VAL A 531 18.21 37.48 -3.42
CA VAL A 531 19.51 36.79 -3.25
C VAL A 531 19.30 35.62 -2.28
#